data_AF-A0AAW6M4B7-F1
#
_entry.id   AF-A0AAW6M4B7-F1
#
_cell.length_a   1.000
_cell.length_b   1.000
_cell.length_c   1.000
_cell.angle_alpha   90.00
_cell.angle_beta   90.00
_cell.angle_gamma   90.00
#
_symmetry.space_group_name_H-M   'P 1'
#
loop_
_entity.id
_entity.type
_entity.pdbx_description
1 polymer ?
#
loop_
_entity_poly.entity_id
_entity_poly.type
_entity_poly.pdbx_seq_one_letter_code
_entity_poly.pdbx_strand_id
1 'polypeptide(L)'
;MGIASVTRTVKFAKKSEPSKRGQLPFPAGEYSMTMTYLCTDLIAPYVLYNGMYYVMNQVTSWVGQGMPSNLNTPQKDYAVNGQKATWIPFENFKAIYIEILMAQFAKLASAVFYEEFMFSQQGKDTNGNETSNYEGFSRNEFAPNLLLDFLRGKIKCNSVDVNGSIITPYIRIDLEPNETTVCSLSGRTNAYIYCKGSSVNNHTLCMPLATQVEAGTEVNLFYFVAAGRLAPRPVIKIYPDGEFLPNNVTEISMSETMELQLKVVKIGPDESDKRWFVVNG
;
A
#
# COMPACT_ATOMS: atom_id res chain seq x y z
N MET A 1 -32.33 51.57 29.14
CA MET A 1 -31.22 50.82 28.54
C MET A 1 -31.16 49.48 29.25
N GLY A 2 -31.74 48.43 28.68
CA GLY A 2 -31.85 47.11 29.33
C GLY A 2 -30.62 46.26 29.05
N ILE A 3 -29.88 45.91 30.10
CA ILE A 3 -28.66 45.09 30.01
C ILE A 3 -29.10 43.63 29.97
N ALA A 4 -28.92 42.95 28.84
CA ALA A 4 -29.14 41.51 28.74
C ALA A 4 -28.03 40.76 29.51
N SER A 5 -28.41 39.80 30.37
CA SER A 5 -27.48 38.83 30.95
C SER A 5 -27.66 37.47 30.28
N VAL A 6 -26.56 36.81 29.96
CA VAL A 6 -26.55 35.47 29.37
C VAL A 6 -26.17 34.46 30.46
N THR A 7 -27.12 33.64 30.87
CA THR A 7 -26.85 32.49 31.75
C THR A 7 -26.31 31.34 30.91
N ARG A 8 -25.00 31.05 31.02
CA ARG A 8 -24.39 29.86 30.42
C ARG A 8 -24.31 28.74 31.46
N THR A 9 -25.01 27.63 31.22
CA THR A 9 -24.82 26.42 32.03
C THR A 9 -23.50 25.76 31.65
N VAL A 10 -22.56 25.68 32.58
CA VAL A 10 -21.30 24.94 32.40
C VAL A 10 -21.56 23.49 32.86
N LYS A 11 -21.54 22.53 31.93
CA LYS A 11 -21.53 21.10 32.26
C LYS A 11 -20.10 20.71 32.63
N PHE A 12 -19.83 20.49 33.91
CA PHE A 12 -18.56 19.92 34.34
C PHE A 12 -18.53 18.44 33.99
N ALA A 13 -17.48 17.98 33.31
CA ALA A 13 -17.18 16.55 33.20
C ALA A 13 -16.79 16.06 34.61
N LYS A 14 -17.63 15.24 35.23
CA LYS A 14 -17.29 14.59 36.50
C LYS A 14 -16.17 13.59 36.20
N LYS A 15 -14.94 13.92 36.61
CA LYS A 15 -13.83 12.96 36.65
C LYS A 15 -14.27 11.81 37.57
N SER A 16 -14.21 10.57 37.07
CA SER A 16 -14.50 9.38 37.87
C SER A 16 -13.64 9.40 39.14
N GLU A 17 -14.21 8.96 40.27
CA GLU A 17 -13.47 8.93 41.53
C GLU A 17 -12.20 8.07 41.38
N PRO A 18 -11.06 8.47 41.98
CA PRO A 18 -9.74 7.84 41.80
C PRO A 18 -9.67 6.32 42.09
N SER A 19 -10.73 5.71 42.62
CA SER A 19 -10.75 4.33 43.13
C SER A 19 -11.77 3.41 42.45
N LYS A 20 -12.47 3.86 41.39
CA LYS A 20 -13.32 2.97 40.58
C LYS A 20 -12.85 3.01 39.13
N ARG A 21 -12.40 1.86 38.61
CA ARG A 21 -12.19 1.70 37.16
C ARG A 21 -13.53 2.03 36.48
N GLY A 22 -13.53 2.99 35.56
CA GLY A 22 -14.71 3.29 34.77
C GLY A 22 -15.05 2.08 33.88
N GLN A 23 -16.33 1.75 33.76
CA GLN A 23 -16.78 0.71 32.84
C GLN A 23 -16.46 1.14 31.40
N LEU A 24 -15.91 0.25 30.60
CA LEU A 24 -15.65 0.47 29.18
C LEU A 24 -16.94 0.20 28.39
N PRO A 25 -17.55 1.21 27.73
CA PRO A 25 -18.71 0.98 26.89
C PRO A 25 -18.33 0.17 25.64
N PHE A 26 -19.14 -0.83 25.26
CA PHE A 26 -18.93 -1.61 24.02
C PHE A 26 -20.25 -1.79 23.24
N PRO A 27 -20.20 -1.85 21.89
CA PRO A 27 -21.42 -1.99 21.09
C PRO A 27 -22.02 -3.39 21.24
N ALA A 28 -23.32 -3.45 21.53
CA ALA A 28 -24.12 -4.67 21.54
C ALA A 28 -25.20 -4.71 20.44
N GLY A 29 -25.12 -3.77 19.47
CA GLY A 29 -26.02 -3.71 18.31
C GLY A 29 -27.38 -3.06 18.60
N GLU A 30 -28.40 -3.39 17.81
CA GLU A 30 -29.78 -2.96 18.08
C GLU A 30 -30.35 -3.69 19.30
N TYR A 31 -31.15 -2.99 20.10
CA TYR A 31 -31.78 -3.58 21.27
C TYR A 31 -32.78 -4.68 20.89
N SER A 32 -32.65 -5.84 21.54
CA SER A 32 -33.55 -6.98 21.42
C SER A 32 -34.13 -7.35 22.78
N MET A 33 -35.42 -7.66 22.82
CA MET A 33 -36.09 -8.11 24.04
C MET A 33 -35.61 -9.48 24.54
N THR A 34 -35.10 -10.32 23.65
CA THR A 34 -34.72 -11.72 23.97
C THR A 34 -33.22 -11.87 24.27
N MET A 35 -32.42 -10.84 24.00
CA MET A 35 -30.99 -10.87 24.23
C MET A 35 -30.66 -10.56 25.71
N THR A 36 -29.63 -11.23 26.23
CA THR A 36 -29.08 -10.95 27.55
C THR A 36 -27.91 -9.98 27.44
N TYR A 37 -28.02 -8.85 28.14
CA TYR A 37 -26.99 -7.83 28.23
C TYR A 37 -26.35 -7.88 29.60
N LEU A 38 -25.04 -8.14 29.65
CA LEU A 38 -24.28 -8.24 30.89
C LEU A 38 -23.42 -6.98 31.06
N CYS A 39 -23.63 -6.27 32.16
CA CYS A 39 -22.80 -5.16 32.58
C CYS A 39 -22.00 -5.58 33.82
N THR A 40 -20.69 -5.35 33.80
CA THR A 40 -19.75 -5.70 34.88
C THR A 40 -19.03 -4.44 35.36
N ASP A 41 -18.20 -4.55 36.40
CA ASP A 41 -17.34 -3.43 36.83
C ASP A 41 -16.34 -2.97 35.75
N LEU A 42 -16.11 -3.77 34.69
CA LEU A 42 -15.13 -3.50 33.64
C LEU A 42 -15.74 -3.10 32.30
N ILE A 43 -16.92 -3.62 31.95
CA ILE A 43 -17.56 -3.43 30.64
C ILE A 43 -19.04 -3.11 30.77
N ALA A 44 -19.53 -2.23 29.91
CA ALA A 44 -20.95 -1.84 29.84
C ALA A 44 -21.44 -1.91 28.38
N PRO A 45 -22.44 -2.73 28.03
CA PRO A 45 -22.98 -2.74 26.68
C PRO A 45 -23.76 -1.45 26.40
N TYR A 46 -23.67 -0.95 25.17
CA TYR A 46 -24.58 0.06 24.63
C TYR A 46 -25.33 -0.46 23.40
N VAL A 47 -26.57 -0.03 23.24
CA VAL A 47 -27.50 -0.51 22.21
C VAL A 47 -28.16 0.66 21.49
N LEU A 48 -28.53 0.44 20.23
CA LEU A 48 -29.39 1.35 19.47
C LEU A 48 -30.85 0.96 19.66
N TYR A 49 -31.71 1.91 20.03
CA TYR A 49 -33.15 1.70 20.09
C TYR A 49 -33.89 2.96 19.65
N ASN A 50 -34.78 2.85 18.66
CA ASN A 50 -35.54 3.97 18.10
C ASN A 50 -34.68 5.19 17.72
N GLY A 51 -33.51 4.95 17.12
CA GLY A 51 -32.60 6.02 16.69
C GLY A 51 -31.77 6.67 17.79
N MET A 52 -31.87 6.20 19.04
CA MET A 52 -31.13 6.71 20.19
C MET A 52 -30.25 5.62 20.81
N TYR A 53 -29.03 5.99 21.20
CA TYR A 53 -28.14 5.09 21.91
C TYR A 53 -28.40 5.10 23.42
N TYR A 54 -28.37 3.92 24.02
CA TYR A 54 -28.49 3.72 25.47
C TYR A 54 -27.33 2.86 25.96
N VAL A 55 -26.71 3.21 27.08
CA VAL A 55 -25.64 2.43 27.73
C VAL A 55 -26.11 1.90 29.08
N MET A 56 -25.69 0.68 29.44
CA MET A 56 -25.96 0.15 30.78
C MET A 56 -25.15 0.90 31.84
N ASN A 57 -25.83 1.34 32.89
CA ASN A 57 -25.31 2.15 33.99
C ASN A 57 -25.17 1.35 35.31
N GLN A 58 -25.69 0.13 35.36
CA GLN A 58 -25.67 -0.71 36.56
C GLN A 58 -25.00 -2.05 36.27
N VAL A 59 -24.17 -2.51 37.22
CA VAL A 59 -23.56 -3.84 37.20
C VAL A 59 -24.65 -4.88 37.46
N THR A 60 -25.18 -5.44 36.38
CA THR A 60 -26.28 -6.40 36.41
C THR A 60 -26.40 -7.11 35.07
N SER A 61 -27.24 -8.13 35.02
CA SER A 61 -27.71 -8.76 33.78
C SER A 61 -29.10 -8.26 33.45
N TRP A 62 -29.34 -7.87 32.19
CA TRP A 62 -30.62 -7.39 31.70
C TRP A 62 -31.15 -8.26 30.56
N VAL A 63 -32.41 -8.67 30.64
CA VAL A 63 -33.16 -9.33 29.56
C VAL A 63 -34.52 -8.66 29.46
N GLY A 64 -34.83 -8.04 28.32
CA GLY A 64 -36.07 -7.28 28.16
C GLY A 64 -37.34 -8.09 28.41
N GLN A 65 -37.35 -9.36 27.99
CA GLN A 65 -38.48 -10.29 28.17
C GLN A 65 -38.76 -10.60 29.66
N GLY A 66 -37.74 -10.55 30.52
CA GLY A 66 -37.88 -10.77 31.95
C GLY A 66 -38.34 -9.54 32.73
N MET A 67 -38.45 -8.39 32.08
CA MET A 67 -38.77 -7.12 32.73
C MET A 67 -40.26 -6.77 32.61
N PRO A 68 -40.83 -6.03 33.58
CA PRO A 68 -42.18 -5.49 33.49
C PRO A 68 -42.42 -4.73 32.18
N SER A 69 -43.63 -4.80 31.63
CA SER A 69 -43.97 -4.21 30.31
C SER A 69 -43.76 -2.70 30.22
N ASN A 70 -43.75 -2.00 31.36
CA ASN A 70 -43.45 -0.57 31.49
C ASN A 70 -41.95 -0.25 31.65
N LEU A 71 -41.07 -1.26 31.70
CA LEU A 71 -39.62 -1.12 31.84
C LEU A 71 -38.82 -1.90 30.79
N ASN A 72 -39.46 -2.78 30.02
CA ASN A 72 -38.84 -3.77 29.15
C ASN A 72 -38.07 -3.25 27.92
N THR A 73 -37.84 -1.94 27.82
CA THR A 73 -36.98 -1.33 26.79
C THR A 73 -36.12 -0.24 27.42
N PRO A 74 -34.94 0.07 26.85
CA PRO A 74 -34.04 1.10 27.39
C PRO A 74 -34.73 2.47 27.53
N GLN A 75 -35.56 2.84 26.56
CA GLN A 75 -36.34 4.08 26.58
C GLN A 75 -37.34 4.12 27.73
N LYS A 76 -38.05 3.01 27.98
CA LYS A 76 -39.05 2.91 29.05
C LYS A 76 -38.41 2.88 30.42
N ASP A 77 -37.33 2.11 30.59
CA ASP A 77 -36.56 2.06 31.83
C ASP A 77 -36.06 3.45 32.22
N TYR A 78 -35.47 4.19 31.27
CA TYR A 78 -35.04 5.57 31.52
C TYR A 78 -36.21 6.52 31.81
N ALA A 79 -37.33 6.41 31.09
CA ALA A 79 -38.50 7.25 31.32
C ALA A 79 -39.08 7.10 32.74
N VAL A 80 -39.00 5.91 33.33
CA VAL A 80 -39.48 5.63 34.69
C VAL A 80 -38.43 5.95 35.75
N ASN A 81 -37.19 5.53 35.55
CA ASN A 81 -36.15 5.53 36.59
C ASN A 81 -35.13 6.69 36.46
N GLY A 82 -35.14 7.44 35.35
CA GLY A 82 -34.24 8.56 35.10
C GLY A 82 -32.77 8.18 35.23
N GLN A 83 -31.98 9.00 35.95
CA GLN A 83 -30.54 8.76 36.16
C GLN A 83 -30.21 7.50 36.98
N LYS A 84 -31.22 6.88 37.61
CA LYS A 84 -31.06 5.62 38.35
C LYS A 84 -31.45 4.39 37.52
N ALA A 85 -31.83 4.57 36.26
CA ALA A 85 -32.17 3.49 35.35
C ALA A 85 -31.00 2.54 35.10
N THR A 86 -31.32 1.32 34.67
CA THR A 86 -30.32 0.37 34.15
C THR A 86 -29.76 0.89 32.84
N TRP A 87 -30.60 1.47 31.99
CA TRP A 87 -30.22 2.08 30.73
C TRP A 87 -30.32 3.60 30.81
N ILE A 88 -29.24 4.31 30.44
CA ILE A 88 -29.24 5.77 30.34
C ILE A 88 -28.98 6.21 28.89
N PRO A 89 -29.62 7.29 28.40
CA PRO A 89 -29.34 7.85 27.09
C PRO A 89 -27.87 8.21 27.00
N PHE A 90 -27.24 7.73 25.94
CA PHE A 90 -25.84 7.96 25.66
C PHE A 90 -25.70 9.08 24.64
N GLU A 91 -26.31 10.22 24.94
CA GLU A 91 -26.33 11.41 24.10
C GLU A 91 -25.02 12.19 24.24
N ASN A 92 -24.40 12.55 23.11
CA ASN A 92 -23.10 13.24 22.99
C ASN A 92 -21.85 12.37 23.18
N PHE A 93 -21.97 11.04 23.07
CA PHE A 93 -20.78 10.25 22.80
C PHE A 93 -20.36 10.47 21.35
N LYS A 94 -19.46 11.43 21.11
CA LYS A 94 -18.58 11.36 19.94
C LYS A 94 -17.58 10.23 20.21
N ALA A 95 -18.07 8.99 20.09
CA ALA A 95 -17.16 7.87 19.85
C ALA A 95 -16.46 8.20 18.54
N ILE A 96 -15.14 8.27 18.60
CA ILE A 96 -14.38 7.84 17.42
C ILE A 96 -14.75 6.37 17.29
N TYR A 97 -15.52 6.04 16.26
CA TYR A 97 -15.60 4.67 15.77
C TYR A 97 -14.17 4.29 15.41
N ILE A 98 -13.48 3.60 16.31
CA ILE A 98 -12.30 2.85 15.91
C ILE A 98 -12.87 1.59 15.27
N GLU A 99 -13.13 1.65 13.96
CA GLU A 99 -13.36 0.46 13.14
C GLU A 99 -12.12 -0.45 13.07
N ILE A 100 -11.04 -0.11 13.79
CA ILE A 100 -9.81 -0.91 13.84
C ILE A 100 -9.21 -0.86 15.24
N LEU A 101 -9.51 -1.87 16.06
CA LEU A 101 -8.63 -2.23 17.17
C LEU A 101 -7.47 -3.03 16.56
N MET A 102 -6.39 -2.33 16.17
CA MET A 102 -5.18 -2.98 15.65
C MET A 102 -4.46 -3.72 16.79
N ALA A 103 -4.78 -5.00 16.96
CA ALA A 103 -3.79 -5.99 17.35
C ALA A 103 -2.91 -6.32 16.11
N GLN A 104 -1.70 -6.86 16.30
CA GLN A 104 -0.88 -7.41 15.21
C GLN A 104 -1.77 -8.28 14.30
N PHE A 105 -1.92 -7.90 13.02
CA PHE A 105 -2.81 -8.51 12.00
C PHE A 105 -4.31 -8.14 12.07
N ALA A 106 -4.65 -6.86 11.93
CA ALA A 106 -6.03 -6.47 11.67
C ALA A 106 -6.41 -6.78 10.21
N LYS A 107 -7.46 -7.61 10.01
CA LYS A 107 -8.10 -7.79 8.71
C LYS A 107 -9.19 -6.75 8.52
N LEU A 108 -9.13 -6.00 7.43
CA LEU A 108 -10.24 -5.18 6.95
C LEU A 108 -10.61 -5.67 5.55
N ALA A 109 -11.74 -6.37 5.47
CA ALA A 109 -12.14 -7.11 4.28
C ALA A 109 -11.00 -8.04 3.78
N SER A 110 -10.55 -7.85 2.53
CA SER A 110 -9.52 -8.69 1.88
C SER A 110 -8.10 -8.15 2.04
N ALA A 111 -7.91 -7.07 2.81
CA ALA A 111 -6.61 -6.50 3.11
C ALA A 111 -6.17 -6.86 4.53
N VAL A 112 -4.88 -7.14 4.67
CA VAL A 112 -4.18 -7.43 5.92
C VAL A 112 -3.29 -6.25 6.25
N PHE A 113 -3.40 -5.75 7.48
CA PHE A 113 -2.56 -4.69 8.02
C PHE A 113 -1.56 -5.30 9.00
N TYR A 114 -0.27 -5.11 8.73
CA TYR A 114 0.81 -5.62 9.56
C TYR A 114 1.96 -4.60 9.56
N GLU A 115 2.22 -4.01 10.72
CA GLU A 115 3.26 -2.98 10.90
C GLU A 115 3.13 -1.85 9.85
N GLU A 116 4.20 -1.55 9.10
CA GLU A 116 4.20 -0.59 8.00
C GLU A 116 3.61 -1.10 6.68
N PHE A 117 3.07 -2.32 6.64
CA PHE A 117 2.60 -2.96 5.43
C PHE A 117 1.07 -3.08 5.40
N MET A 118 0.50 -2.86 4.21
CA MET A 118 -0.85 -3.27 3.86
C MET A 118 -0.79 -4.16 2.64
N PHE A 119 -1.37 -5.35 2.72
CA PHE A 119 -1.27 -6.33 1.63
C PHE A 119 -2.51 -7.19 1.44
N SER A 120 -2.62 -7.81 0.28
CA SER A 120 -3.73 -8.71 -0.06
C SER A 120 -3.64 -10.02 0.70
N GLN A 121 -4.80 -10.55 1.09
CA GLN A 121 -4.91 -11.85 1.78
C GLN A 121 -4.54 -13.05 0.88
N GLN A 122 -4.56 -12.86 -0.44
CA GLN A 122 -4.10 -13.84 -1.41
C GLN A 122 -2.73 -13.45 -1.97
N GLY A 123 -1.94 -14.46 -2.30
CA GLY A 123 -0.58 -14.33 -2.76
C GLY A 123 -0.01 -15.67 -3.16
N LYS A 124 1.31 -15.78 -3.15
CA LYS A 124 2.04 -16.99 -3.51
C LYS A 124 2.90 -17.51 -2.36
N ASP A 125 3.04 -18.83 -2.27
CA ASP A 125 4.00 -19.46 -1.37
C ASP A 125 5.43 -19.38 -1.94
N THR A 126 6.41 -19.92 -1.20
CA THR A 126 7.81 -20.01 -1.63
C THR A 126 8.02 -20.84 -2.90
N ASN A 127 7.07 -21.71 -3.24
CA ASN A 127 7.08 -22.53 -4.46
C ASN A 127 6.37 -21.85 -5.64
N GLY A 128 5.80 -20.65 -5.43
CA GLY A 128 5.07 -19.89 -6.45
C GLY A 128 3.61 -20.29 -6.65
N ASN A 129 3.06 -21.16 -5.81
CA ASN A 129 1.65 -21.58 -5.87
C ASN A 129 0.74 -20.55 -5.20
N GLU A 130 -0.45 -20.35 -5.75
CA GLU A 130 -1.47 -19.49 -5.14
C GLU A 130 -1.84 -20.01 -3.75
N THR A 131 -1.87 -19.11 -2.77
CA THR A 131 -2.17 -19.43 -1.37
C THR A 131 -2.86 -18.26 -0.69
N SER A 132 -3.60 -18.56 0.37
CA SER A 132 -4.20 -17.60 1.28
C SER A 132 -3.55 -17.62 2.67
N ASN A 133 -2.40 -18.28 2.82
CA ASN A 133 -1.65 -18.36 4.08
C ASN A 133 -0.85 -17.07 4.35
N TYR A 134 -1.57 -15.95 4.51
CA TYR A 134 -0.98 -14.63 4.65
C TYR A 134 -0.23 -14.43 5.99
N GLU A 135 -0.47 -15.27 7.01
CA GLU A 135 0.31 -15.24 8.26
C GLU A 135 1.81 -15.52 8.03
N GLY A 136 2.16 -16.17 6.92
CA GLY A 136 3.55 -16.43 6.52
C GLY A 136 4.33 -15.19 6.07
N PHE A 137 3.70 -14.01 6.00
CA PHE A 137 4.35 -12.78 5.50
C PHE A 137 5.58 -12.38 6.33
N SER A 138 5.48 -12.42 7.67
CA SER A 138 6.59 -12.07 8.57
C SER A 138 7.77 -13.06 8.51
N ARG A 139 7.54 -14.26 7.96
CA ARG A 139 8.55 -15.31 7.78
C ARG A 139 9.11 -15.39 6.36
N ASN A 140 8.72 -14.46 5.48
CA ASN A 140 9.00 -14.52 4.03
C ASN A 140 8.51 -15.81 3.35
N GLU A 141 7.49 -16.46 3.90
CA GLU A 141 6.87 -17.67 3.34
C GLU A 141 5.67 -17.34 2.44
N PHE A 142 5.26 -16.08 2.40
CA PHE A 142 4.11 -15.58 1.65
C PHE A 142 4.46 -14.29 0.90
N ALA A 143 4.23 -14.29 -0.41
CA ALA A 143 4.37 -13.13 -1.28
C ALA A 143 2.98 -12.64 -1.73
N PRO A 144 2.46 -11.53 -1.16
CA PRO A 144 1.12 -11.03 -1.50
C PRO A 144 0.99 -10.58 -2.96
N ASN A 145 -0.22 -10.72 -3.51
CA ASN A 145 -0.57 -10.24 -4.86
C ASN A 145 -0.56 -8.70 -4.98
N LEU A 146 -0.81 -7.99 -3.88
CA LEU A 146 -0.66 -6.54 -3.74
C LEU A 146 -0.01 -6.24 -2.37
N LEU A 147 1.03 -5.42 -2.37
CA LEU A 147 1.75 -4.94 -1.19
C LEU A 147 1.97 -3.43 -1.30
N LEU A 148 1.61 -2.73 -0.23
CA LEU A 148 1.95 -1.34 0.02
C LEU A 148 2.90 -1.31 1.23
N ASP A 149 4.12 -0.86 1.01
CA ASP A 149 5.11 -0.56 2.05
C ASP A 149 5.05 0.96 2.31
N PHE A 150 4.44 1.35 3.43
CA PHE A 150 4.27 2.75 3.80
C PHE A 150 5.55 3.38 4.35
N LEU A 151 6.51 2.58 4.82
CA LEU A 151 7.80 3.08 5.30
C LEU A 151 8.68 3.55 4.13
N ARG A 152 8.70 2.78 3.03
CA ARG A 152 9.52 3.07 1.84
C ARG A 152 8.76 3.74 0.71
N GLY A 153 7.43 3.85 0.80
CA GLY A 153 6.57 4.36 -0.27
C GLY A 153 6.57 3.45 -1.50
N LYS A 154 6.64 2.13 -1.30
CA LYS A 154 6.76 1.14 -2.39
C LYS A 154 5.44 0.41 -2.61
N ILE A 155 5.09 0.25 -3.89
CA ILE A 155 3.96 -0.57 -4.34
C ILE A 155 4.52 -1.77 -5.10
N LYS A 156 4.10 -2.98 -4.72
CA LYS A 156 4.36 -4.22 -5.47
C LYS A 156 3.03 -4.90 -5.77
N CYS A 157 2.78 -5.21 -7.03
CA CYS A 157 1.57 -5.91 -7.45
C CYS A 157 1.87 -6.87 -8.62
N ASN A 158 1.06 -7.92 -8.75
CA ASN A 158 1.19 -8.90 -9.82
C ASN A 158 0.49 -8.46 -11.12
N SER A 159 -0.61 -7.71 -11.01
CA SER A 159 -1.35 -7.16 -12.14
C SER A 159 -1.90 -5.79 -11.75
N VAL A 160 -1.82 -4.82 -12.65
CA VAL A 160 -2.39 -3.49 -12.48
C VAL A 160 -3.04 -3.05 -13.79
N ASP A 161 -4.28 -2.57 -13.70
CA ASP A 161 -4.97 -1.89 -14.79
C ASP A 161 -5.03 -0.40 -14.45
N VAL A 162 -4.54 0.45 -15.37
CA VAL A 162 -4.39 1.89 -15.14
C VAL A 162 -5.02 2.64 -16.30
N ASN A 163 -6.09 3.37 -16.00
CA ASN A 163 -6.65 4.36 -16.92
C ASN A 163 -5.98 5.72 -16.66
N GLY A 164 -5.03 6.12 -17.51
CA GLY A 164 -4.26 7.35 -17.35
C GLY A 164 -2.80 7.21 -17.79
N SER A 165 -1.88 7.90 -17.12
CA SER A 165 -0.44 7.86 -17.42
C SER A 165 0.39 7.45 -16.21
N ILE A 166 1.42 6.64 -16.47
CA ILE A 166 2.50 6.33 -15.51
C ILE A 166 3.68 7.21 -15.89
N ILE A 167 4.09 8.11 -15.02
CA ILE A 167 5.28 8.95 -15.22
C ILE A 167 6.46 8.22 -14.59
N THR A 168 7.38 7.75 -15.44
CA THR A 168 8.64 7.13 -15.03
C THR A 168 9.79 7.92 -15.65
N PRO A 169 10.90 8.14 -14.92
CA PRO A 169 12.11 8.73 -15.50
C PRO A 169 12.85 7.77 -16.44
N TYR A 170 12.38 6.53 -16.59
CA TYR A 170 12.96 5.50 -17.44
C TYR A 170 12.12 5.22 -18.69
N ILE A 171 12.76 5.25 -19.86
CA ILE A 171 12.18 4.77 -21.11
C ILE A 171 12.24 3.24 -21.12
N ARG A 172 11.14 2.57 -21.48
CA ARG A 172 11.16 1.13 -21.71
C ARG A 172 11.55 0.84 -23.16
N ILE A 173 12.58 0.01 -23.36
CA ILE A 173 13.02 -0.47 -24.67
C ILE A 173 12.69 -1.96 -24.76
N ASP A 174 11.71 -2.30 -25.60
CA ASP A 174 11.38 -3.69 -25.90
C ASP A 174 12.27 -4.20 -27.04
N LEU A 175 12.97 -5.31 -26.81
CA LEU A 175 13.76 -6.01 -27.83
C LEU A 175 12.99 -7.25 -28.31
N GLU A 176 12.68 -7.27 -29.60
CA GLU A 176 12.05 -8.43 -30.25
C GLU A 176 13.07 -9.56 -30.47
N PRO A 177 12.65 -10.84 -30.43
CA PRO A 177 13.52 -11.97 -30.70
C PRO A 177 14.12 -11.95 -32.10
N ASN A 178 15.45 -12.07 -32.19
CA ASN A 178 16.21 -12.18 -33.44
C ASN A 178 16.03 -10.97 -34.38
N GLU A 179 15.62 -9.83 -33.84
CA GLU A 179 15.52 -8.56 -34.55
C GLU A 179 16.45 -7.51 -33.93
N THR A 180 16.96 -6.61 -34.76
CA THR A 180 17.78 -5.49 -34.32
C THR A 180 16.90 -4.28 -34.07
N THR A 181 16.93 -3.76 -32.85
CA THR A 181 16.25 -2.51 -32.48
C THR A 181 17.26 -1.37 -32.51
N VAL A 182 16.99 -0.31 -33.27
CA VAL A 182 17.82 0.91 -33.29
C VAL A 182 17.15 1.97 -32.42
N CYS A 183 17.87 2.54 -31.47
CA CYS A 183 17.32 3.60 -30.61
C CYS A 183 17.62 5.01 -31.15
N SER A 184 16.68 5.92 -30.92
CA SER A 184 16.88 7.37 -31.07
C SER A 184 17.02 7.98 -29.68
N LEU A 185 18.11 8.70 -29.43
CA LEU A 185 18.47 9.19 -28.09
C LEU A 185 18.86 10.67 -28.15
N SER A 186 18.56 11.40 -27.08
CA SER A 186 19.01 12.78 -26.90
C SER A 186 19.24 13.10 -25.42
N GLY A 187 20.23 13.95 -25.14
CA GLY A 187 20.52 14.43 -23.79
C GLY A 187 20.83 13.31 -22.79
N ARG A 188 20.19 13.37 -21.61
CA ARG A 188 20.30 12.33 -20.58
C ARG A 188 19.13 11.37 -20.68
N THR A 189 19.40 10.13 -21.04
CA THR A 189 18.38 9.08 -21.15
C THR A 189 18.66 7.95 -20.17
N ASN A 190 17.66 7.62 -19.34
CA ASN A 190 17.66 6.40 -18.55
C ASN A 190 16.67 5.43 -19.20
N ALA A 191 17.08 4.17 -19.42
CA ALA A 191 16.23 3.20 -20.07
C ALA A 191 16.32 1.81 -19.44
N TYR A 192 15.20 1.09 -19.43
CA TYR A 192 15.13 -0.32 -19.06
C TYR A 192 14.99 -1.18 -20.32
N ILE A 193 15.82 -2.21 -20.43
CA ILE A 193 15.79 -3.18 -21.53
C ILE A 193 14.90 -4.36 -21.14
N TYR A 194 13.88 -4.62 -21.96
CA TYR A 194 13.00 -5.77 -21.84
C TYR A 194 13.15 -6.70 -23.06
N CYS A 195 13.68 -7.90 -22.84
CA CYS A 195 13.81 -8.93 -23.88
C CYS A 195 12.53 -9.76 -23.99
N LYS A 196 11.89 -9.78 -25.16
CA LYS A 196 10.73 -10.63 -25.45
C LYS A 196 11.15 -12.05 -25.84
N GLY A 197 10.25 -13.03 -25.70
CA GLY A 197 10.50 -14.43 -26.08
C GLY A 197 11.26 -15.24 -25.03
N SER A 198 12.06 -16.21 -25.48
CA SER A 198 12.79 -17.17 -24.64
C SER A 198 14.28 -16.79 -24.48
N SER A 199 14.95 -17.41 -23.51
CA SER A 199 16.35 -17.16 -23.18
C SER A 199 17.37 -17.60 -24.24
N VAL A 200 16.93 -18.35 -25.25
CA VAL A 200 17.76 -18.81 -26.38
C VAL A 200 17.73 -17.86 -27.57
N ASN A 201 16.84 -16.86 -27.54
CA ASN A 201 16.75 -15.88 -28.61
C ASN A 201 17.86 -14.85 -28.49
N ASN A 202 18.32 -14.35 -29.63
CA ASN A 202 19.25 -13.22 -29.67
C ASN A 202 18.48 -11.91 -29.58
N HIS A 203 18.98 -10.96 -28.79
CA HIS A 203 18.41 -9.61 -28.70
C HIS A 203 19.52 -8.60 -28.94
N THR A 204 19.34 -7.72 -29.92
CA THR A 204 20.35 -6.72 -30.27
C THR A 204 19.75 -5.32 -30.17
N LEU A 205 20.37 -4.47 -29.34
CA LEU A 205 20.09 -3.04 -29.29
C LEU A 205 21.24 -2.29 -29.94
N CYS A 206 20.95 -1.52 -30.97
CA CYS A 206 21.92 -0.67 -31.62
C CYS A 206 21.77 0.79 -31.21
N MET A 207 22.87 1.35 -30.71
CA MET A 207 23.07 2.78 -30.54
C MET A 207 23.32 3.44 -31.91
N PRO A 208 22.86 4.68 -32.12
CA PRO A 208 23.16 5.43 -33.34
C PRO A 208 24.66 5.78 -33.43
N LEU A 209 25.14 6.14 -34.62
CA LEU A 209 26.51 6.64 -34.80
C LEU A 209 26.75 7.85 -33.89
N ALA A 210 27.90 7.89 -33.21
CA ALA A 210 28.25 8.99 -32.32
C ALA A 210 28.27 10.36 -33.04
N THR A 211 28.53 10.39 -34.34
CA THR A 211 28.50 11.60 -35.18
C THR A 211 27.10 12.21 -35.28
N GLN A 212 26.04 11.39 -35.17
CA GLN A 212 24.64 11.78 -35.25
C GLN A 212 24.06 12.24 -33.91
N VAL A 213 24.84 12.18 -32.83
CA VAL A 213 24.38 12.46 -31.46
C VAL A 213 25.15 13.65 -30.89
N GLU A 214 24.50 14.46 -30.05
CA GLU A 214 25.14 15.59 -29.39
C GLU A 214 26.22 15.11 -28.40
N ALA A 215 27.38 15.78 -28.40
CA ALA A 215 28.45 15.50 -27.45
C ALA A 215 27.96 15.76 -26.01
N GLY A 216 28.28 14.85 -25.08
CA GLY A 216 27.79 14.91 -23.71
C GLY A 216 26.46 14.20 -23.48
N THR A 217 25.82 13.63 -24.52
CA THR A 217 24.69 12.71 -24.36
C THR A 217 25.11 11.52 -23.49
N GLU A 218 24.32 11.22 -22.47
CA GLU A 218 24.55 10.15 -21.50
C GLU A 218 23.36 9.20 -21.50
N VAL A 219 23.66 7.90 -21.62
CA VAL A 219 22.65 6.84 -21.67
C VAL A 219 22.97 5.84 -20.59
N ASN A 220 22.02 5.68 -19.66
CA ASN A 220 22.09 4.66 -18.62
C ASN A 220 21.11 3.54 -18.97
N LEU A 221 21.64 2.37 -19.33
CA LEU A 221 20.86 1.20 -19.67
C LEU A 221 20.82 0.25 -18.48
N PHE A 222 19.62 -0.11 -18.07
CA PHE A 222 19.37 -1.06 -17.01
C PHE A 222 18.78 -2.33 -17.61
N TYR A 223 19.46 -3.45 -17.43
CA TYR A 223 18.94 -4.75 -17.79
C TYR A 223 18.58 -5.54 -16.53
N PHE A 224 17.34 -5.99 -16.44
CA PHE A 224 16.84 -6.80 -15.31
C PHE A 224 16.09 -8.03 -15.82
N VAL A 225 16.42 -9.17 -15.22
CA VAL A 225 15.81 -10.48 -15.50
C VAL A 225 14.76 -10.75 -14.42
N ALA A 226 13.51 -10.95 -14.83
CA ALA A 226 12.44 -11.29 -13.90
C ALA A 226 12.72 -12.64 -13.20
N ALA A 227 12.44 -12.70 -11.90
CA ALA A 227 12.62 -13.91 -11.10
C ALA A 227 11.88 -15.11 -11.72
N GLY A 228 12.58 -16.24 -11.88
CA GLY A 228 12.03 -17.47 -12.46
C GLY A 228 12.13 -17.57 -13.99
N ARG A 229 12.74 -16.60 -14.69
CA ARG A 229 13.11 -16.71 -16.11
C ARG A 229 14.60 -16.92 -16.27
N LEU A 230 15.00 -17.79 -17.21
CA LEU A 230 16.38 -17.83 -17.69
C LEU A 230 16.69 -16.49 -18.39
N ALA A 231 17.83 -15.90 -18.06
CA ALA A 231 18.25 -14.59 -18.55
C ALA A 231 18.65 -14.65 -20.04
N PRO A 232 17.93 -14.00 -20.98
CA PRO A 232 18.52 -13.68 -22.27
C PRO A 232 19.73 -12.76 -22.06
N ARG A 233 20.66 -12.77 -23.02
CA ARG A 233 21.88 -11.94 -22.98
C ARG A 233 21.82 -10.92 -24.11
N PRO A 234 21.17 -9.76 -23.91
CA PRO A 234 21.09 -8.76 -24.95
C PRO A 234 22.48 -8.20 -25.26
N VAL A 235 22.73 -7.96 -26.54
CA VAL A 235 23.98 -7.41 -27.06
C VAL A 235 23.73 -5.97 -27.48
N ILE A 236 24.60 -5.06 -27.03
CA ILE A 236 24.58 -3.64 -27.37
C ILE A 236 25.65 -3.39 -28.44
N LYS A 237 25.27 -2.77 -29.55
CA LYS A 237 26.14 -2.45 -30.69
C LYS A 237 25.99 -0.99 -31.12
N ILE A 238 26.84 -0.53 -32.03
CA ILE A 238 26.67 0.76 -32.72
C ILE A 238 26.27 0.47 -34.17
N TYR A 239 25.14 1.03 -34.62
CA TYR A 239 24.67 0.90 -36.00
C TYR A 239 25.32 1.95 -36.92
N PRO A 240 25.62 1.63 -38.19
CA PRO A 240 25.54 0.31 -38.80
C PRO A 240 26.65 -0.62 -38.34
N ASP A 241 27.89 -0.12 -38.20
CA ASP A 241 29.04 -0.84 -37.67
C ASP A 241 30.00 0.18 -37.02
N GLY A 242 30.06 0.20 -35.69
CA GLY A 242 30.91 1.14 -34.95
C GLY A 242 31.58 0.52 -33.72
N GLU A 243 32.62 1.19 -33.26
CA GLU A 243 33.38 0.81 -32.06
C GLU A 243 33.08 1.74 -30.89
N PHE A 244 32.94 1.16 -29.71
CA PHE A 244 32.98 1.84 -28.43
C PHE A 244 34.44 2.11 -28.04
N LEU A 245 34.65 3.16 -27.26
CA LEU A 245 35.89 3.37 -26.54
C LEU A 245 35.88 2.57 -25.24
N PRO A 246 37.02 1.96 -24.87
CA PRO A 246 38.30 1.94 -25.60
C PRO A 246 38.25 1.09 -26.89
N ASN A 247 39.02 1.50 -27.92
CA ASN A 247 39.02 0.89 -29.27
C ASN A 247 39.10 -0.65 -29.22
N ASN A 248 38.52 -1.31 -30.23
CA ASN A 248 38.30 -2.77 -30.35
C ASN A 248 37.03 -3.32 -29.69
N VAL A 249 36.27 -2.53 -28.92
CA VAL A 249 34.98 -2.97 -28.38
C VAL A 249 33.89 -2.69 -29.42
N THR A 250 33.44 -3.71 -30.15
CA THR A 250 32.36 -3.59 -31.15
C THR A 250 30.99 -3.97 -30.59
N GLU A 251 30.97 -4.74 -29.51
CA GLU A 251 29.75 -5.21 -28.88
C GLU A 251 29.92 -5.36 -27.36
N ILE A 252 28.83 -5.13 -26.63
CA ILE A 252 28.78 -5.26 -25.17
C ILE A 252 27.62 -6.19 -24.84
N SER A 253 27.92 -7.34 -24.24
CA SER A 253 26.88 -8.26 -23.77
C SER A 253 26.47 -7.90 -22.35
N MET A 254 25.17 -7.74 -22.10
CA MET A 254 24.66 -7.55 -20.75
C MET A 254 24.32 -8.91 -20.11
N SER A 255 24.96 -9.22 -18.98
CA SER A 255 24.64 -10.39 -18.16
C SER A 255 23.72 -10.04 -16.99
N GLU A 256 23.25 -11.06 -16.26
CA GLU A 256 22.24 -10.96 -15.19
C GLU A 256 22.38 -9.71 -14.31
N THR A 257 21.38 -8.83 -14.40
CA THR A 257 21.28 -7.57 -13.67
C THR A 257 22.52 -6.69 -13.81
N MET A 258 22.57 -5.95 -14.91
CA MET A 258 23.69 -5.08 -15.26
C MET A 258 23.20 -3.67 -15.57
N GLU A 259 23.98 -2.68 -15.13
CA GLU A 259 23.86 -1.28 -15.53
C GLU A 259 25.02 -0.96 -16.47
N LEU A 260 24.70 -0.53 -17.69
CA LEU A 260 25.67 -0.09 -18.67
C LEU A 260 25.51 1.42 -18.86
N GLN A 261 26.58 2.16 -18.60
CA GLN A 261 26.60 3.60 -18.82
C GLN A 261 27.44 3.94 -20.05
N LEU A 262 26.81 4.60 -21.01
CA LEU A 262 27.42 5.06 -22.25
C LEU A 262 27.39 6.58 -22.32
N LYS A 263 28.46 7.17 -22.84
CA LYS A 263 28.56 8.61 -23.06
C LYS A 263 29.12 8.93 -24.43
N VAL A 264 28.55 9.91 -25.12
CA VAL A 264 29.16 10.44 -26.34
C VAL A 264 30.22 11.46 -25.95
N VAL A 265 31.47 11.17 -26.29
CA VAL A 265 32.62 12.04 -26.06
C VAL A 265 33.19 12.52 -27.37
N LYS A 266 33.68 13.76 -27.39
CA LYS A 266 34.39 14.34 -28.53
C LYS A 266 35.89 14.27 -28.26
N ILE A 267 36.63 13.45 -29.00
CA ILE A 267 38.06 13.19 -28.77
C ILE A 267 38.99 14.08 -29.61
N GLY A 268 38.45 14.86 -30.54
CA GLY A 268 39.18 15.78 -31.41
C GLY A 268 38.39 17.05 -31.71
N PRO A 269 38.92 17.96 -32.56
CA PRO A 269 38.25 19.23 -32.85
C PRO A 269 36.97 19.06 -33.69
N ASP A 270 36.86 17.98 -34.47
CA ASP A 270 35.81 17.82 -35.48
C ASP A 270 34.62 16.99 -34.97
N GLU A 271 33.43 17.23 -35.53
CA GLU A 271 32.24 16.43 -35.19
C GLU A 271 32.34 14.95 -35.60
N SER A 272 33.21 14.64 -36.57
CA SER A 272 33.57 13.27 -36.96
C SER A 272 34.36 12.53 -35.89
N ASP A 273 34.93 13.25 -34.92
CA ASP A 273 35.74 12.69 -33.84
C ASP A 273 34.90 12.32 -32.62
N LYS A 274 33.57 12.34 -32.73
CA LYS A 274 32.72 11.83 -31.66
C LYS A 274 32.79 10.30 -31.60
N ARG A 275 32.86 9.76 -30.40
CA ARG A 275 32.86 8.32 -30.12
C ARG A 275 31.94 8.02 -28.94
N TRP A 276 31.36 6.83 -28.93
CA TRP A 276 30.73 6.29 -27.72
C TRP A 276 31.81 5.82 -26.77
N PHE A 277 31.70 6.18 -25.51
CA PHE A 277 32.60 5.78 -24.43
C PHE A 277 31.81 4.99 -23.40
N VAL A 278 32.33 3.80 -23.05
CA VAL A 278 31.79 2.99 -21.96
C VAL A 278 32.31 3.57 -20.65
N VAL A 279 31.43 4.20 -19.89
CA VAL A 279 31.78 4.80 -18.60
C VAL A 279 31.86 3.73 -17.51
N ASN A 280 30.91 2.80 -17.54
CA ASN A 280 30.86 1.65 -16.66
C ASN A 280 30.21 0.48 -17.40
N GLY A 281 30.74 -0.73 -17.20
CA GLY A 281 30.26 -1.99 -17.74
C GLY A 281 30.69 -3.13 -16.83
#